data_AF-A0A937RFV4-F1
#
_entry.id   AF-A0A937RFV4-F1
#
_cell.length_a   1.000
_cell.length_b   1.000
_cell.length_c   1.000
_cell.angle_alpha   90.00
_cell.angle_beta   90.00
_cell.angle_gamma   90.00
#
_symmetry.space_group_name_H-M   'P 1'
#
loop_
_entity.id
_entity.type
_entity.pdbx_description
1 polymer ?
#
loop_
_entity_poly.entity_id
_entity_poly.type
_entity_poly.pdbx_seq_one_letter_code
_entity_poly.pdbx_strand_id
1 'polypeptide(L)'
;MRQRTEIHGIDFSGAAKAGRKIWIASGRPVAGTLHIDACRRLADLEGSPRQLEPALAALRAFIAERPAAVFGLDFPFGIPRQLVNAATWQQFVESFPTRYRSARLFRQRCREATGCRDLKRVADRAIVLGNPAKAVGTVPDNELL
;
A
#
# COMPACT_ATOMS: atom_id res chain seq x y z
N MET A 1 -23.05 12.31 11.10
CA MET A 1 -21.85 11.51 10.76
C MET A 1 -21.91 10.21 11.54
N ARG A 2 -21.76 9.03 10.92
CA ARG A 2 -21.66 7.76 11.66
C ARG A 2 -20.33 7.74 12.42
N GLN A 3 -20.36 7.52 13.74
CA GLN A 3 -19.12 7.34 14.50
C GLN A 3 -18.45 6.05 14.00
N ARG A 4 -17.20 6.19 13.54
CA ARG A 4 -16.38 5.05 13.15
C ARG A 4 -15.76 4.50 14.43
N THR A 5 -16.21 3.33 14.83
CA THR A 5 -15.83 2.73 16.11
C THR A 5 -14.57 1.89 16.01
N GLU A 6 -14.16 1.51 14.80
CA GLU A 6 -13.04 0.60 14.54
C GLU A 6 -12.06 1.20 13.52
N ILE A 7 -10.77 1.07 13.81
CA ILE A 7 -9.66 1.54 13.00
C ILE A 7 -8.69 0.37 12.81
N HIS A 8 -8.36 0.07 11.56
CA HIS A 8 -7.39 -0.96 11.21
C HIS A 8 -6.23 -0.38 10.41
N GLY A 9 -5.00 -0.66 10.83
CA GLY A 9 -3.78 -0.43 10.07
C GLY A 9 -3.28 -1.74 9.47
N ILE A 10 -3.11 -1.78 8.15
CA ILE A 10 -2.63 -2.95 7.42
C ILE A 10 -1.22 -2.64 6.89
N ASP A 11 -0.23 -3.40 7.34
CA ASP A 11 1.10 -3.44 6.73
C ASP A 11 1.11 -4.55 5.68
N PHE A 12 1.17 -4.16 4.41
CA PHE A 12 0.99 -5.09 3.29
C PHE A 12 2.30 -5.67 2.79
N SER A 13 2.28 -6.96 2.43
CA SER A 13 3.38 -7.63 1.75
C SER A 13 2.88 -8.37 0.49
N GLY A 14 3.42 -8.00 -0.67
CA GLY A 14 3.19 -8.71 -1.94
C GLY A 14 4.03 -9.98 -2.14
N ALA A 15 4.70 -10.50 -1.10
CA ALA A 15 5.50 -11.72 -1.19
C ALA A 15 4.64 -12.96 -1.49
N ALA A 16 5.24 -14.01 -2.08
CA ALA A 16 4.53 -15.26 -2.39
C ALA A 16 3.82 -15.90 -1.17
N LYS A 17 4.39 -15.74 0.04
CA LYS A 17 3.80 -16.15 1.32
C LYS A 17 3.18 -14.97 2.07
N ALA A 18 2.34 -14.17 1.39
CA ALA A 18 1.81 -12.90 1.88
C ALA A 18 1.06 -13.01 3.21
N GLY A 19 0.26 -14.06 3.42
CA GLY A 19 -0.54 -14.19 4.65
C GLY A 19 0.30 -14.19 5.94
N ARG A 20 1.56 -14.64 5.89
CA ARG A 20 2.49 -14.59 7.04
C ARG A 20 3.17 -13.24 7.25
N LYS A 21 3.05 -12.35 6.28
CA LYS A 21 3.79 -11.08 6.20
C LYS A 21 2.88 -9.86 6.16
N ILE A 22 1.59 -10.04 5.91
CA ILE A 22 0.59 -9.01 6.09
C ILE A 22 0.22 -8.97 7.56
N TRP A 23 0.31 -7.79 8.17
CA TRP A 23 -0.08 -7.54 9.56
C TRP A 23 -1.29 -6.62 9.64
N ILE A 24 -2.11 -6.83 10.66
CA ILE A 24 -3.33 -6.09 10.95
C ILE A 24 -3.24 -5.60 12.40
N ALA A 25 -3.03 -4.30 12.58
CA ALA A 25 -3.26 -3.60 13.83
C ALA A 25 -4.73 -3.17 13.89
N SER A 26 -5.45 -3.50 14.96
CA SER A 26 -6.85 -3.14 15.17
C SER A 26 -6.98 -2.34 16.45
N GLY A 27 -7.75 -1.27 16.41
CA GLY A 27 -7.96 -0.41 17.56
C GLY A 27 -9.20 0.45 17.43
N ARG A 28 -9.47 1.22 18.49
CA ARG A 28 -10.66 2.07 18.60
C ARG A 28 -10.30 3.42 19.21
N PRO A 29 -10.98 4.50 18.80
CA PRO A 29 -10.79 5.80 19.44
C PRO A 29 -11.38 5.77 20.86
N VAL A 30 -10.56 6.10 21.86
CA VAL A 30 -10.95 6.21 23.27
C VAL A 30 -10.40 7.51 23.83
N ALA A 31 -11.29 8.41 24.27
CA ALA A 31 -10.93 9.70 24.88
C ALA A 31 -9.88 10.52 24.09
N GLY A 32 -10.01 10.58 22.76
CA GLY A 32 -9.09 11.32 21.89
C GLY A 32 -7.76 10.60 21.57
N THR A 33 -7.59 9.36 22.05
CA THR A 33 -6.43 8.51 21.76
C THR A 33 -6.85 7.26 20.97
N LEU A 34 -5.90 6.58 20.33
CA LEU A 34 -6.14 5.29 19.69
C LEU A 34 -5.73 4.16 20.64
N HIS A 35 -6.70 3.39 21.12
CA HIS A 35 -6.44 2.17 21.89
C HIS A 35 -6.25 0.99 20.93
N ILE A 36 -5.11 0.30 21.00
CA ILE A 36 -4.82 -0.88 20.17
C ILE A 36 -5.32 -2.13 20.90
N ASP A 37 -6.30 -2.81 20.30
CA ASP A 37 -6.90 -4.01 20.87
C ASP A 37 -6.15 -5.28 20.43
N ALA A 38 -5.61 -5.29 19.21
CA ALA A 38 -4.90 -6.45 18.67
C ALA A 38 -3.91 -6.08 17.58
N CYS A 39 -2.83 -6.85 17.48
CA CYS A 39 -1.92 -6.86 16.32
C CYS A 39 -1.67 -8.32 15.91
N ARG A 40 -2.13 -8.70 14.72
CA ARG A 40 -2.14 -10.10 14.25
C ARG A 40 -1.73 -10.20 12.79
N ARG A 41 -1.21 -11.37 12.40
CA ARG A 41 -0.97 -11.62 10.97
C ARG A 41 -2.29 -11.94 10.30
N LEU A 42 -2.38 -11.67 9.01
CA LEU A 42 -3.55 -12.05 8.22
C LEU A 42 -3.80 -13.57 8.29
N ALA A 43 -2.76 -14.40 8.23
CA ALA A 43 -2.88 -15.86 8.34
C ALA A 43 -3.39 -16.37 9.70
N ASP A 44 -3.51 -15.52 10.71
CA ASP A 44 -4.05 -15.87 12.02
C ASP A 44 -5.58 -15.60 12.09
N LEU A 45 -6.16 -14.97 11.07
CA LEU A 45 -7.60 -14.87 10.92
C LEU A 45 -8.19 -16.23 10.49
N GLU A 46 -9.42 -16.50 10.90
CA GLU A 46 -10.12 -17.72 10.52
C GLU A 46 -10.24 -17.83 9.00
N GLY A 47 -10.00 -19.03 8.47
CA GLY A 47 -10.01 -19.29 7.02
C GLY A 47 -8.88 -18.61 6.24
N SER A 48 -7.94 -17.91 6.88
CA SER A 48 -6.97 -17.09 6.16
C SER A 48 -5.76 -17.88 5.64
N PRO A 49 -5.53 -17.85 4.32
CA PRO A 49 -4.54 -18.71 3.68
C PRO A 49 -3.15 -18.06 3.64
N ARG A 50 -2.12 -18.90 3.52
CA ARG A 50 -0.70 -18.46 3.57
C ARG A 50 -0.19 -17.87 2.24
N GLN A 51 -0.83 -18.22 1.14
CA GLN A 51 -0.43 -17.88 -0.23
C GLN A 51 -1.02 -16.52 -0.65
N LEU A 52 -0.40 -15.84 -1.63
CA LEU A 52 -0.78 -14.47 -2.02
C LEU A 52 -2.25 -14.33 -2.44
N GLU A 53 -2.69 -14.97 -3.52
CA GLU A 53 -4.06 -14.77 -4.05
C GLU A 53 -5.14 -15.07 -3.01
N PRO A 54 -5.07 -16.20 -2.29
CA PRO A 54 -6.07 -16.49 -1.27
C PRO A 54 -5.99 -15.49 -0.10
N ALA A 55 -4.81 -14.95 0.24
CA ALA A 55 -4.65 -13.94 1.28
C ALA A 55 -5.27 -12.60 0.86
N LEU A 56 -5.14 -12.21 -0.41
CA LEU A 56 -5.82 -11.04 -0.95
C LEU A 56 -7.35 -11.19 -0.87
N ALA A 57 -7.88 -12.37 -1.18
CA ALA A 57 -9.30 -12.65 -1.04
C ALA A 57 -9.78 -12.53 0.42
N ALA A 58 -9.04 -13.07 1.38
CA ALA A 58 -9.34 -12.97 2.81
C ALA A 58 -9.29 -11.51 3.31
N LEU A 59 -8.26 -10.75 2.92
CA LEU A 59 -8.16 -9.31 3.28
C LEU A 59 -9.31 -8.50 2.68
N ARG A 60 -9.73 -8.79 1.44
CA ARG A 60 -10.89 -8.15 0.81
C ARG A 60 -12.17 -8.44 1.59
N ALA A 61 -12.40 -9.70 1.98
CA ALA A 61 -13.57 -10.08 2.78
C ALA A 61 -13.57 -9.35 4.13
N PHE A 62 -12.42 -9.34 4.83
CA PHE A 62 -12.26 -8.66 6.10
C PHE A 62 -12.64 -7.16 6.05
N ILE A 63 -12.24 -6.46 4.98
CA ILE A 63 -12.59 -5.05 4.73
C ILE A 63 -14.08 -4.90 4.41
N ALA A 64 -14.61 -5.72 3.50
CA ALA A 64 -15.99 -5.62 3.02
C ALA A 64 -17.04 -5.86 4.12
N GLU A 65 -16.75 -6.73 5.08
CA GLU A 65 -17.60 -7.03 6.24
C GLU A 65 -17.71 -5.86 7.24
N ARG A 66 -16.85 -4.83 7.13
CA ARG A 66 -16.71 -3.75 8.12
C ARG A 66 -16.90 -2.36 7.48
N PRO A 67 -18.07 -2.06 6.89
CA PRO A 67 -18.31 -0.80 6.17
C PRO A 67 -18.27 0.45 7.06
N ALA A 68 -18.37 0.30 8.38
CA ALA A 68 -18.29 1.40 9.35
C ALA A 68 -16.85 1.67 9.87
N ALA A 69 -15.88 0.82 9.55
CA ALA A 69 -14.50 0.95 10.01
C ALA A 69 -13.69 1.94 9.16
N VAL A 70 -12.53 2.35 9.67
CA VAL A 70 -11.47 3.01 8.90
C VAL A 70 -10.36 2.02 8.63
N PHE A 71 -9.85 2.00 7.41
CA PHE A 71 -8.68 1.20 7.02
C PHE A 71 -7.57 2.11 6.51
N GLY A 72 -6.39 2.01 7.13
CA GLY A 72 -5.12 2.46 6.55
C GLY A 72 -4.44 1.27 5.91
N LEU A 73 -4.06 1.39 4.63
CA LEU A 73 -3.36 0.35 3.88
C LEU A 73 -1.97 0.90 3.51
N ASP A 74 -0.92 0.35 4.13
CA ASP A 74 0.47 0.68 3.79
C ASP A 74 0.99 -0.33 2.76
N PHE A 75 1.19 0.14 1.54
CA PHE A 75 1.71 -0.67 0.45
C PHE A 75 3.18 -0.34 0.18
N PRO A 76 4.05 -1.36 0.00
CA PRO A 76 5.48 -1.18 -0.22
C PRO A 76 5.80 -0.79 -1.68
N PHE A 77 4.89 -0.09 -2.35
CA PHE A 77 5.06 0.39 -3.72
C PHE A 77 4.42 1.76 -3.90
N GLY A 78 4.99 2.54 -4.82
CA GLY A 78 4.41 3.78 -5.31
C GLY A 78 3.84 3.62 -6.71
N ILE A 79 2.95 4.53 -7.08
CA ILE A 79 2.44 4.65 -8.46
C ILE A 79 2.98 5.98 -9.02
N PRO A 80 3.68 5.97 -10.18
CA PRO A 80 4.13 7.22 -10.82
C PRO A 80 2.95 8.16 -11.09
N ARG A 81 3.11 9.45 -10.77
CA ARG A 81 2.05 10.46 -10.95
C ARG A 81 1.53 10.51 -12.39
N GLN A 82 2.43 10.30 -13.36
CA GLN A 82 2.13 10.25 -14.80
C GLN A 82 1.15 9.12 -15.18
N LEU A 83 1.06 8.06 -14.37
CA LEU A 83 0.12 6.96 -14.58
C LEU A 83 -1.23 7.17 -13.90
N VAL A 84 -1.30 8.07 -12.91
CA VAL A 84 -2.56 8.46 -12.24
C VAL A 84 -3.27 9.51 -13.10
N ASN A 85 -3.73 9.08 -14.28
CA ASN A 85 -4.44 9.93 -15.24
C ASN A 85 -5.96 9.68 -15.15
N ALA A 86 -6.57 10.15 -14.07
CA ALA A 86 -8.01 10.15 -13.85
C ALA A 86 -8.41 11.40 -13.06
N ALA A 87 -9.64 11.87 -13.20
CA ALA A 87 -10.11 13.07 -12.50
C ALA A 87 -10.23 12.85 -10.99
N THR A 88 -10.48 11.61 -10.56
CA THR A 88 -10.58 11.23 -9.16
C THR A 88 -9.82 9.94 -8.87
N TRP A 89 -9.44 9.75 -7.60
CA TRP A 89 -8.82 8.50 -7.14
C TRP A 89 -9.75 7.29 -7.36
N GLN A 90 -11.05 7.44 -7.13
CA GLN A 90 -12.02 6.37 -7.34
C GLN A 90 -12.02 5.89 -8.80
N GLN A 91 -12.12 6.82 -9.75
CA GLN A 91 -12.06 6.49 -11.18
C GLN A 91 -10.74 5.80 -11.55
N PHE A 92 -9.62 6.25 -10.97
CA PHE A 92 -8.34 5.60 -11.17
C PHE A 92 -8.38 4.13 -10.70
N VAL A 93 -8.83 3.86 -9.47
CA VAL A 93 -8.91 2.52 -8.91
C VAL A 93 -9.87 1.63 -9.69
N GLU A 94 -11.05 2.12 -10.08
CA GLU A 94 -12.05 1.36 -10.85
C GLU A 94 -11.55 0.99 -12.24
N SER A 95 -10.77 1.86 -12.89
CA SER A 95 -10.16 1.60 -14.21
C SER A 95 -8.88 0.75 -14.13
N PHE A 96 -8.29 0.60 -12.94
CA PHE A 96 -6.99 -0.06 -12.79
C PHE A 96 -6.96 -1.51 -13.31
N PRO A 97 -7.92 -2.39 -12.96
CA PRO A 97 -7.91 -3.79 -13.42
C PRO A 97 -8.15 -3.93 -14.93
N THR A 98 -8.82 -2.97 -15.56
CA THR A 98 -9.04 -2.96 -17.02
C THR A 98 -7.81 -2.49 -17.78
N ARG A 99 -7.13 -1.46 -17.24
CA ARG A 99 -5.91 -0.89 -17.82
C ARG A 99 -4.68 -1.78 -17.63
N TYR A 100 -4.59 -2.49 -16.49
CA TYR A 100 -3.43 -3.31 -16.13
C TYR A 100 -3.84 -4.73 -15.75
N ARG A 101 -3.91 -5.62 -16.74
CA ARG A 101 -4.31 -7.03 -16.57
C ARG A 101 -3.33 -7.90 -15.79
N SER A 102 -2.12 -7.40 -15.52
CA SER A 102 -1.12 -8.13 -14.74
C SER A 102 -0.12 -7.17 -14.09
N ALA A 103 0.50 -7.62 -13.00
CA ALA A 103 1.61 -6.90 -12.36
C ALA A 103 2.78 -6.65 -13.33
N ARG A 104 3.03 -7.58 -14.27
CA ARG A 104 4.06 -7.43 -15.31
C ARG A 104 3.74 -6.27 -16.25
N LEU A 105 2.50 -6.22 -16.76
CA LEU A 105 2.06 -5.14 -17.64
C LEU A 105 2.08 -3.80 -16.91
N PHE A 106 1.60 -3.75 -15.66
CA PHE A 106 1.68 -2.54 -14.84
C PHE A 106 3.13 -2.06 -14.69
N ARG A 107 4.05 -2.94 -14.30
CA ARG A 107 5.48 -2.59 -14.14
C ARG A 107 6.09 -2.10 -15.46
N GLN A 108 5.74 -2.71 -16.58
CA GLN A 108 6.19 -2.25 -17.90
C GLN A 108 5.72 -0.81 -18.18
N ARG A 109 4.43 -0.52 -17.97
CA ARG A 109 3.88 0.84 -18.15
C ARG A 109 4.50 1.86 -17.20
N CYS A 110 4.81 1.47 -15.96
CA CYS A 110 5.56 2.32 -15.03
C CYS A 110 6.91 2.70 -15.62
N ARG A 111 7.69 1.73 -16.12
CA ARG A 111 8.99 2.00 -16.72
C ARG A 111 8.89 2.86 -17.96
N GLU A 112 7.94 2.60 -18.85
CA GLU A 112 7.74 3.41 -20.06
C GLU A 112 7.45 4.88 -19.70
N ALA A 113 6.64 5.13 -18.67
CA ALA A 113 6.28 6.47 -18.21
C ALA A 113 7.41 7.23 -17.51
N THR A 114 8.51 6.56 -17.12
CA THR A 114 9.58 7.12 -16.29
C THR A 114 10.95 7.11 -16.99
N GLY A 115 10.97 6.95 -18.32
CA GLY A 115 12.20 6.85 -19.10
C GLY A 115 12.98 5.58 -18.78
N CYS A 116 12.28 4.46 -18.61
CA CYS A 116 12.80 3.12 -18.30
C CYS A 116 13.49 2.98 -16.93
N ARG A 117 13.15 3.84 -15.96
CA ARG A 117 13.72 3.83 -14.60
C ARG A 117 12.70 3.47 -13.53
N ASP A 118 13.09 2.68 -12.55
CA ASP A 118 12.27 2.47 -11.35
C ASP A 118 12.44 3.71 -10.44
N LEU A 119 11.42 4.58 -10.40
CA LEU A 119 11.44 5.78 -9.55
C LEU A 119 11.32 5.42 -8.08
N LYS A 120 12.18 6.01 -7.25
CA LYS A 120 12.06 5.93 -5.79
C LYS A 120 11.06 6.97 -5.29
N ARG A 121 10.36 6.66 -4.19
CA ARG A 121 9.51 7.64 -3.53
C ARG A 121 10.39 8.76 -2.98
N VAL A 122 9.85 9.97 -2.91
CA VAL A 122 10.56 11.10 -2.27
C VAL A 122 10.96 10.75 -0.84
N ALA A 123 10.09 10.05 -0.10
CA ALA A 123 10.37 9.54 1.24
C ALA A 123 11.59 8.60 1.32
N ASP A 124 11.94 7.90 0.25
CA ASP A 124 13.12 7.01 0.22
C ASP A 124 14.44 7.79 0.08
N ARG A 125 14.39 9.09 -0.30
CA ARG A 125 15.59 9.93 -0.45
C ARG A 125 16.19 10.31 0.91
N ALA A 126 15.36 10.45 1.95
CA ALA A 126 15.79 10.84 3.29
C ALA A 126 16.68 9.79 4.00
N ILE A 127 16.74 8.56 3.49
CA ILE A 127 17.56 7.47 4.05
C ILE A 127 19.06 7.64 3.70
N VAL A 128 19.41 8.48 2.71
CA VAL A 128 20.80 8.61 2.24
C VAL A 128 21.68 9.41 3.23
N LEU A 129 21.12 10.25 4.10
CA LEU A 129 21.91 11.04 5.06
C LEU A 129 22.44 10.23 6.26
N GLY A 130 21.97 8.98 6.46
CA GLY A 130 22.42 8.10 7.54
C GLY A 130 23.31 6.93 7.10
N ASN A 131 23.61 6.79 5.81
CA ASN A 131 24.45 5.70 5.30
C ASN A 131 25.29 6.15 4.08
N PRO A 132 26.57 6.52 4.28
CA PRO A 132 27.42 7.04 3.21
C PRO A 132 27.70 6.02 2.09
N ALA A 133 27.43 4.72 2.28
CA ALA A 133 27.65 3.69 1.28
C ALA A 133 26.58 3.65 0.16
N LYS A 134 25.52 4.48 0.21
CA LYS A 134 24.45 4.52 -0.81
C LYS A 134 24.39 5.82 -1.61
N ALA A 135 25.32 6.75 -1.41
CA ALA A 135 25.40 7.98 -2.19
C ALA A 135 26.07 7.70 -3.55
N VAL A 136 25.28 7.36 -4.56
CA VAL A 136 25.71 7.43 -5.96
C VAL A 136 24.70 8.27 -6.73
N GLY A 137 25.19 9.37 -7.29
CA GLY A 137 24.49 10.21 -8.28
C GLY A 137 24.10 11.58 -7.77
N THR A 138 25.01 12.54 -7.88
CA THR A 138 24.68 13.96 -7.96
C THR A 138 23.98 14.24 -9.30
N VAL A 139 22.82 14.89 -9.25
CA VAL A 139 22.14 15.47 -10.43
C VAL A 139 21.66 16.87 -10.02
N PRO A 140 21.87 17.90 -10.85
CA PRO A 140 21.98 19.28 -10.40
C PRO A 140 20.64 19.94 -10.04
N ASP A 141 20.77 21.06 -9.31
CA ASP A 141 19.74 21.96 -8.83
C ASP A 141 18.87 22.53 -9.97
N ASN A 142 17.92 21.76 -10.47
CA ASN A 142 16.73 22.33 -11.08
C ASN A 142 15.63 21.27 -11.21
N GLU A 143 14.61 21.40 -10.36
CA GLU A 143 13.21 20.95 -10.53
C GLU A 143 12.61 20.71 -9.13
N LEU A 144 12.39 21.82 -8.43
CA LEU A 144 11.38 21.93 -7.38
C LEU A 144 10.11 22.47 -8.03
N LEU A 145 9.24 21.59 -8.54
CA LEU A 145 7.79 21.77 -8.65
C LEU A 145 7.09 20.40 -8.71
#